data_AF-A0A2V2VMM4-F1
#
_entry.id   AF-A0A2V2VMM4-F1
#
_cell.length_a   1.000
_cell.length_b   1.000
_cell.length_c   1.000
_cell.angle_alpha   90.00
_cell.angle_beta   90.00
_cell.angle_gamma   90.00
#
_symmetry.space_group_name_H-M   'P 1'
#
loop_
_entity.id
_entity.type
_entity.pdbx_description
1 polymer ?
#
loop_
_entity_poly.entity_id
_entity_poly.type
_entity_poly.pdbx_seq_one_letter_code
_entity_poly.pdbx_strand_id
1 'polypeptide(L)'
;MPVYDVAARKKRPAVVKLNGTPKEVNEKNEARRKGKMAPNDKKENNAEGEKTAAVEFSEPAQWVERMALTSTKSLPADLNADDDPRREEVFIQQALLSVSRGISLLEEAAVPWRRPADYYAEMFKDDVQMGRIAAAIEDSKARIEAQAHRRAVKDQKKYGKEVQAELLRQRAKYKREMGERITEWRRKRKGNDELKEILDDGDAKGIQSAHAAHRVRTPKQRNLRPGGVGGSKRRPGKNARRRR
;
A
#
# COMPACT_ATOMS: atom_id res chain seq x y z
N MET A 1 2.16 12.73 -3.81
CA MET A 1 3.01 13.13 -2.66
C MET A 1 4.18 13.91 -3.22
N PRO A 2 4.42 15.15 -2.75
CA PRO A 2 5.39 16.07 -3.36
C PRO A 2 6.84 15.66 -3.06
N VAL A 3 7.68 15.74 -4.10
CA VAL A 3 9.12 15.47 -4.06
C VAL A 3 9.83 16.72 -3.55
N TYR A 4 10.60 16.59 -2.46
CA TYR A 4 11.45 17.67 -1.96
C TYR A 4 12.91 17.40 -2.37
N ASP A 5 13.46 18.31 -3.18
CA ASP A 5 14.87 18.43 -3.51
C ASP A 5 15.65 19.07 -2.34
N VAL A 6 16.75 18.44 -1.92
CA VAL A 6 17.63 18.95 -0.85
C VAL A 6 18.96 19.39 -1.47
N ALA A 7 19.13 20.70 -1.65
CA ALA A 7 20.38 21.31 -2.07
C ALA A 7 21.36 21.43 -0.87
N ALA A 8 22.49 20.72 -0.93
CA ALA A 8 23.56 20.78 0.07
C ALA A 8 24.59 21.87 -0.27
N ARG A 9 24.97 22.71 0.71
CA ARG A 9 26.17 23.58 0.64
C ARG A 9 27.13 23.24 1.78
N LYS A 10 28.32 22.73 1.41
CA LYS A 10 29.48 22.44 2.26
C LYS A 10 30.19 23.73 2.72
N LYS A 11 30.56 23.81 3.99
CA LYS A 11 31.79 24.49 4.46
C LYS A 11 32.42 23.70 5.61
N ARG A 12 33.69 23.32 5.47
CA ARG A 12 34.55 22.74 6.53
C ARG A 12 35.40 23.84 7.18
N PRO A 13 35.85 23.66 8.43
CA PRO A 13 37.20 24.13 8.74
C PRO A 13 38.08 23.15 9.56
N ALA A 14 39.35 23.15 9.13
CA ALA A 14 40.67 23.05 9.77
C ALA A 14 40.94 22.22 11.06
N VAL A 15 42.04 21.46 10.96
CA VAL A 15 42.77 20.68 11.97
C VAL A 15 43.78 21.57 12.70
N VAL A 16 43.91 21.41 14.04
CA VAL A 16 45.06 21.91 14.83
C VAL A 16 45.50 20.82 15.81
N LYS A 17 46.78 20.42 15.75
CA LYS A 17 47.48 19.58 16.74
C LYS A 17 48.40 20.45 17.58
N LEU A 18 48.47 20.23 18.90
CA LEU A 18 49.62 20.62 19.72
C LEU A 18 49.86 19.60 20.85
N ASN A 19 51.12 19.16 20.94
CA ASN A 19 51.70 18.31 21.99
C ASN A 19 52.17 19.17 23.17
N GLY A 20 52.22 18.59 24.38
CA GLY A 20 53.12 19.05 25.44
C GLY A 20 52.58 18.93 26.87
N THR A 21 53.05 17.93 27.62
CA THR A 21 53.14 17.94 29.09
C THR A 21 54.58 18.33 29.48
N PRO A 22 54.86 18.91 30.68
CA PRO A 22 55.13 18.06 31.84
C PRO A 22 54.91 18.65 33.27
N LYS A 23 54.77 17.72 34.24
CA LYS A 23 55.18 17.73 35.68
C LYS A 23 54.36 18.56 36.69
N GLU A 24 53.67 17.89 37.62
CA GLU A 24 54.09 17.41 38.97
C GLU A 24 54.31 18.53 40.00
N VAL A 25 53.44 18.62 41.02
CA VAL A 25 53.81 18.77 42.45
C VAL A 25 52.69 18.16 43.33
N ASN A 26 53.12 17.33 44.27
CA ASN A 26 52.36 16.63 45.31
C ASN A 26 52.47 17.43 46.63
N GLU A 27 51.41 17.53 47.45
CA GLU A 27 51.54 17.45 48.92
C GLU A 27 50.20 17.44 49.68
N LYS A 28 49.99 16.34 50.42
CA LYS A 28 49.57 16.24 51.85
C LYS A 28 48.38 17.06 52.36
N ASN A 29 47.38 16.37 52.92
CA ASN A 29 47.30 16.20 54.39
C ASN A 29 46.09 15.36 54.84
N GLU A 30 46.39 14.47 55.79
CA GLU A 30 45.51 13.54 56.46
C GLU A 30 44.89 14.20 57.71
N ALA A 31 43.59 14.05 57.96
CA ALA A 31 42.99 14.30 59.26
C ALA A 31 41.80 13.37 59.53
N ARG A 32 42.02 12.42 60.45
CA ARG A 32 41.06 11.47 61.00
C ARG A 32 39.89 12.15 61.73
N ARG A 33 38.66 11.69 61.51
CA ARG A 33 37.61 11.59 62.55
C ARG A 33 36.76 10.33 62.34
N LYS A 34 36.69 9.48 63.37
CA LYS A 34 35.88 8.25 63.41
C LYS A 34 34.43 8.58 63.81
N GLY A 35 33.45 7.98 63.12
CA GLY A 35 32.05 7.87 63.53
C GLY A 35 31.47 6.55 62.99
N LYS A 36 30.85 5.75 63.88
CA LYS A 36 30.25 4.43 63.59
C LYS A 36 28.89 4.56 62.89
N MET A 37 28.53 3.65 61.97
CA MET A 37 27.21 2.97 61.85
C MET A 37 27.15 2.03 60.61
N ALA A 38 26.84 0.75 60.89
CA ALA A 38 26.16 -0.36 60.18
C ALA A 38 25.95 -0.40 58.63
N PRO A 39 25.71 -1.59 58.04
CA PRO A 39 26.30 -2.03 56.77
C PRO A 39 25.53 -1.58 55.53
N ASN A 40 26.32 -1.29 54.51
CA ASN A 40 25.94 -0.81 53.20
C ASN A 40 26.00 -1.99 52.22
N ASP A 41 24.87 -2.66 51.95
CA ASP A 41 24.75 -3.57 50.80
C ASP A 41 24.59 -2.74 49.51
N LYS A 42 25.67 -2.05 49.14
CA LYS A 42 25.86 -1.64 47.75
C LYS A 42 26.36 -2.88 47.01
N LYS A 43 25.51 -3.47 46.18
CA LYS A 43 25.98 -4.16 44.98
C LYS A 43 26.70 -3.13 44.13
N GLU A 44 28.01 -3.03 44.34
CA GLU A 44 28.92 -2.38 43.42
C GLU A 44 28.89 -3.21 42.13
N ASN A 45 28.22 -2.69 41.10
CA ASN A 45 28.45 -3.16 39.74
C ASN A 45 29.90 -2.78 39.42
N ASN A 46 30.79 -3.74 39.61
CA ASN A 46 32.22 -3.59 39.39
C ASN A 46 32.44 -3.40 37.88
N ALA A 47 32.36 -2.16 37.42
CA ALA A 47 32.55 -1.75 36.03
C ALA A 47 34.04 -1.64 35.63
N GLU A 48 34.92 -2.34 36.34
CA GLU A 48 36.38 -2.32 36.12
C GLU A 48 36.94 -3.66 35.60
N GLY A 49 36.09 -4.56 35.10
CA GLY A 49 36.46 -5.97 34.95
C GLY A 49 36.42 -6.62 33.56
N GLU A 50 36.25 -5.91 32.45
CA GLU A 50 36.36 -6.54 31.10
C GLU A 50 37.04 -5.60 30.10
N LYS A 51 38.33 -5.30 30.33
CA LYS A 51 39.19 -4.85 29.23
C LYS A 51 39.51 -6.07 28.39
N THR A 52 38.60 -6.41 27.47
CA THR A 52 38.86 -7.35 26.39
C THR A 52 40.15 -6.92 25.69
N ALA A 53 41.00 -7.89 25.33
CA ALA A 53 42.28 -7.62 24.70
C ALA A 53 42.07 -6.74 23.46
N ALA A 54 42.37 -5.44 23.58
CA ALA A 54 42.20 -4.48 22.51
C ALA A 54 43.28 -4.74 21.46
N VAL A 55 42.94 -5.56 20.47
CA VAL A 55 43.76 -5.75 19.29
C VAL A 55 43.61 -4.47 18.46
N GLU A 56 44.64 -3.62 18.49
CA GLU A 56 44.71 -2.40 17.70
C GLU A 56 44.82 -2.76 16.21
N PHE A 57 43.69 -2.75 15.51
CA PHE A 57 43.64 -2.94 14.07
C PHE A 57 43.87 -1.59 13.38
N SER A 58 44.88 -1.51 12.51
CA SER A 58 45.07 -0.34 11.63
C SER A 58 43.91 -0.29 10.64
N GLU A 59 42.93 0.58 10.88
CA GLU A 59 41.80 0.74 9.96
C GLU A 59 42.29 1.20 8.57
N PRO A 60 41.81 0.59 7.47
CA PRO A 60 42.12 1.05 6.13
C PRO A 60 41.56 2.46 5.89
N ALA A 61 42.29 3.26 5.12
CA ALA A 61 41.98 4.68 4.90
C ALA A 61 40.66 4.90 4.12
N GLN A 62 40.18 3.89 3.37
CA GLN A 62 38.97 3.99 2.57
C GLN A 62 37.82 3.17 3.17
N TRP A 63 36.65 3.80 3.32
CA TRP A 63 35.45 3.14 3.81
C TRP A 63 35.01 1.94 2.94
N VAL A 64 35.29 1.98 1.64
CA VAL A 64 34.93 0.93 0.66
C VAL A 64 35.50 -0.43 1.04
N GLU A 65 36.63 -0.50 1.73
CA GLU A 65 37.21 -1.79 2.17
C GLU A 65 36.43 -2.42 3.33
N ARG A 66 35.79 -1.60 4.17
CA ARG A 66 34.97 -2.06 5.29
C ARG A 66 33.54 -2.38 4.88
N MET A 67 32.96 -1.55 4.01
CA MET A 67 31.53 -1.55 3.64
C MET A 67 30.56 -1.65 4.83
N ALA A 68 31.02 -1.28 6.04
CA ALA A 68 30.27 -1.34 7.27
C ALA A 68 29.74 0.04 7.61
N LEU A 69 28.46 0.11 8.00
CA LEU A 69 27.82 1.34 8.44
C LEU A 69 27.18 1.12 9.79
N THR A 70 27.53 2.01 10.73
CA THR A 70 26.80 2.15 11.98
C THR A 70 25.66 3.12 11.73
N SER A 71 24.44 2.72 12.07
CA SER A 71 23.28 3.59 11.88
C SER A 71 23.34 4.80 12.81
N THR A 72 22.97 5.96 12.28
CA THR A 72 23.01 7.22 13.03
C THR A 72 21.87 7.38 14.03
N LYS A 73 20.73 6.73 13.80
CA LYS A 73 19.59 6.74 14.71
C LYS A 73 19.67 5.53 15.63
N SER A 74 19.47 5.72 16.93
CA SER A 74 19.27 4.62 17.86
C SER A 74 17.89 3.99 17.65
N LEU A 75 17.72 2.74 18.08
CA LEU A 75 16.40 2.13 18.14
C LEU A 75 15.50 2.90 19.13
N PRO A 76 14.19 2.99 18.87
CA PRO A 76 13.24 3.60 19.79
C PRO A 76 13.24 2.88 21.15
N ALA A 77 13.23 3.62 22.25
CA ALA A 77 13.25 3.06 23.60
C ALA A 77 11.92 2.39 23.99
N ASP A 78 10.83 2.76 23.31
CA ASP A 78 9.49 2.22 23.47
C ASP A 78 9.25 0.95 22.63
N LEU A 79 10.26 0.46 21.91
CA LEU A 79 10.14 -0.72 21.07
C LEU A 79 9.93 -1.97 21.94
N ASN A 80 8.72 -2.50 21.92
CA ASN A 80 8.41 -3.76 22.57
C ASN A 80 8.91 -4.94 21.72
N ALA A 81 9.62 -5.87 22.35
CA ALA A 81 10.11 -7.08 21.70
C ALA A 81 8.99 -8.01 21.21
N ASP A 82 7.82 -7.98 21.86
CA ASP A 82 6.68 -8.83 21.51
C ASP A 82 5.82 -8.27 20.37
N ASP A 83 5.99 -7.00 20.01
CA ASP A 83 5.25 -6.35 18.93
C ASP A 83 5.99 -6.48 17.60
N ASP A 84 5.83 -7.65 16.98
CA ASP A 84 6.57 -8.03 15.77
C ASP A 84 6.37 -7.06 14.59
N PRO A 85 5.14 -6.62 14.23
CA PRO A 85 4.96 -5.70 13.11
C PRO A 85 5.68 -4.36 13.30
N ARG A 86 5.63 -3.78 14.51
CA ARG A 86 6.32 -2.52 14.80
C ARG A 86 7.83 -2.69 14.80
N ARG A 87 8.31 -3.81 15.34
CA ARG A 87 9.73 -4.15 15.35
C ARG A 87 10.30 -4.34 13.95
N GLU A 88 9.59 -5.07 13.09
CA GLU A 88 9.96 -5.22 11.69
C GLU A 88 10.00 -3.88 10.96
N GLU A 89 9.00 -3.01 11.18
CA GLU A 89 8.97 -1.68 10.56
C GLU A 89 10.20 -0.85 10.93
N VAL A 90 10.57 -0.81 12.22
CA VAL A 90 11.75 -0.09 12.69
C VAL A 90 13.04 -0.64 12.08
N PHE A 91 13.18 -1.96 11.99
CA PHE A 91 14.37 -2.58 11.37
C PHE A 91 14.46 -2.27 9.88
N ILE A 92 13.34 -2.30 9.17
CA ILE A 92 13.28 -1.94 7.74
C ILE A 92 13.67 -0.48 7.55
N GLN A 93 13.13 0.43 8.36
CA GLN A 93 13.47 1.86 8.28
C GLN A 93 14.96 2.10 8.55
N GLN A 94 15.53 1.42 9.54
CA GLN A 94 16.96 1.52 9.86
C GLN A 94 17.85 1.01 8.72
N ALA A 95 17.50 -0.14 8.15
CA ALA A 95 18.20 -0.72 7.01
C ALA A 95 18.12 0.22 5.80
N LEU A 96 16.96 0.79 5.51
CA LEU A 96 16.75 1.71 4.40
C LEU A 96 17.63 2.97 4.51
N LEU A 97 17.71 3.58 5.69
CA LEU A 97 18.56 4.75 5.94
C LEU A 97 20.05 4.40 5.76
N SER A 98 20.45 3.23 6.24
CA SER A 98 21.83 2.76 6.14
C SER A 98 22.21 2.46 4.69
N VAL A 99 21.33 1.80 3.93
CA VAL A 99 21.51 1.55 2.49
C VAL A 99 21.60 2.86 1.71
N SER A 100 20.70 3.81 1.97
CA SER A 100 20.76 5.13 1.32
C SER A 100 22.08 5.83 1.58
N ARG A 101 22.61 5.77 2.81
CA ARG A 101 23.92 6.33 3.14
C ARG A 101 25.06 5.60 2.44
N GLY A 102 25.00 4.27 2.39
CA GLY A 102 25.99 3.44 1.72
C GLY A 102 26.06 3.69 0.22
N ILE A 103 24.91 3.85 -0.44
CA ILE A 103 24.84 4.21 -1.86
C ILE A 103 25.55 5.56 -2.10
N SER A 104 25.28 6.58 -1.29
CA SER A 104 25.97 7.87 -1.44
C SER A 104 27.49 7.76 -1.29
N LEU A 105 27.97 6.91 -0.38
CA LEU A 105 29.42 6.70 -0.20
C LEU A 105 30.04 5.90 -1.36
N LEU A 106 29.31 4.94 -1.94
CA LEU A 106 29.76 4.21 -3.13
C LEU A 106 29.80 5.12 -4.37
N GLU A 107 28.84 6.04 -4.51
CA GLU A 107 28.83 7.04 -5.57
C GLU A 107 30.00 8.03 -5.42
N GLU A 108 30.29 8.50 -4.20
CA GLU A 108 31.47 9.35 -3.91
C GLU A 108 32.79 8.63 -4.24
N ALA A 109 32.84 7.31 -4.05
CA ALA A 109 33.99 6.47 -4.37
C ALA A 109 34.02 5.97 -5.83
N ALA A 110 33.04 6.35 -6.66
CA ALA A 110 32.87 5.89 -8.04
C ALA A 110 32.81 4.36 -8.21
N VAL A 111 32.23 3.65 -7.23
CA VAL A 111 32.05 2.19 -7.27
C VAL A 111 30.65 1.84 -7.79
N PRO A 112 30.51 1.00 -8.85
CA PRO A 112 29.21 0.55 -9.33
C PRO A 112 28.50 -0.33 -8.28
N TRP A 113 27.28 0.05 -7.91
CA TRP A 113 26.50 -0.64 -6.88
C TRP A 113 25.27 -1.39 -7.43
N ARG A 114 24.79 -1.04 -8.63
CA ARG A 114 23.58 -1.61 -9.21
C ARG A 114 23.91 -2.84 -10.04
N ARG A 115 23.25 -3.98 -9.75
CA ARG A 115 23.35 -5.19 -10.57
C ARG A 115 22.75 -4.93 -11.97
N PRO A 116 23.51 -5.08 -13.07
CA PRO A 116 22.96 -5.03 -14.42
C PRO A 116 21.97 -6.17 -14.68
N ALA A 117 20.94 -5.92 -15.50
CA ALA A 117 19.93 -6.93 -15.83
C ALA A 117 20.49 -8.12 -16.62
N ASP A 118 21.58 -7.90 -17.37
CA ASP A 118 22.24 -8.87 -18.25
C ASP A 118 23.43 -9.59 -17.56
N TYR A 119 23.61 -9.40 -16.25
CA TYR A 119 24.68 -10.06 -15.50
C TYR A 119 24.18 -11.35 -14.84
N TYR A 120 24.33 -12.47 -15.54
CA TYR A 120 23.96 -13.81 -15.07
C TYR A 120 25.10 -14.45 -14.26
N ALA A 121 25.01 -14.33 -12.93
CA ALA A 121 25.86 -15.02 -11.97
C ALA A 121 24.98 -15.85 -11.02
N GLU A 122 25.58 -16.81 -10.32
CA GLU A 122 24.87 -17.61 -9.32
C GLU A 122 24.28 -16.71 -8.22
N MET A 123 22.99 -16.89 -7.96
CA MET A 123 22.25 -16.14 -6.94
C MET A 123 22.11 -16.99 -5.68
N PHE A 124 21.93 -16.36 -4.52
CA PHE A 124 21.76 -17.09 -3.24
C PHE A 124 20.57 -18.07 -3.23
N LYS A 125 19.56 -17.86 -4.09
CA LYS A 125 18.42 -18.75 -4.27
C LYS A 125 18.27 -19.12 -5.74
N ASP A 126 18.02 -20.39 -5.99
CA ASP A 126 17.79 -20.91 -7.34
C ASP A 126 16.50 -20.36 -7.97
N ASP A 127 16.51 -20.19 -9.29
CA ASP A 127 15.34 -19.75 -10.06
C ASP A 127 14.15 -20.70 -9.90
N VAL A 128 14.42 -22.01 -9.75
CA VAL A 128 13.37 -23.01 -9.48
C VAL A 128 12.70 -22.74 -8.15
N GLN A 129 13.46 -22.36 -7.12
CA GLN A 129 12.90 -22.01 -5.81
C GLN A 129 12.11 -20.71 -5.88
N MET A 130 12.63 -19.68 -6.57
CA MET A 130 11.94 -18.40 -6.74
C MET A 130 10.65 -18.54 -7.55
N GLY A 131 10.62 -19.43 -8.55
CA GLY A 131 9.41 -19.78 -9.29
C GLY A 131 8.33 -20.38 -8.41
N ARG A 132 8.69 -21.27 -7.47
CA ARG A 132 7.75 -21.82 -6.48
C ARG A 132 7.20 -20.75 -5.53
N ILE A 133 8.06 -19.83 -5.07
CA ILE A 133 7.64 -18.72 -4.19
C ILE A 133 6.68 -17.79 -4.94
N ALA A 134 6.99 -17.44 -6.19
CA ALA A 134 6.12 -16.61 -7.02
C ALA A 134 4.75 -17.27 -7.25
N ALA A 135 4.73 -18.57 -7.56
CA ALA A 135 3.49 -19.33 -7.69
C ALA A 135 2.67 -19.34 -6.39
N ALA A 136 3.32 -19.54 -5.24
CA ALA A 136 2.63 -19.52 -3.95
C ALA A 136 2.02 -18.14 -3.61
N ILE A 137 2.70 -17.05 -3.97
CA ILE A 137 2.17 -15.69 -3.81
C ILE A 137 0.93 -15.49 -4.69
N GLU A 138 0.98 -15.93 -5.95
CA GLU A 138 -0.14 -15.81 -6.88
C GLU A 138 -1.34 -16.66 -6.44
N ASP A 139 -1.11 -17.88 -5.98
CA ASP A 139 -2.15 -18.75 -5.41
C ASP A 139 -2.80 -18.12 -4.18
N SER A 140 -2.02 -17.47 -3.31
CA SER A 140 -2.54 -16.77 -2.13
C SER A 140 -3.44 -15.59 -2.53
N LYS A 141 -3.02 -14.78 -3.51
CA LYS A 141 -3.82 -13.69 -4.07
C LYS A 141 -5.12 -14.20 -4.68
N ALA A 142 -5.03 -15.20 -5.56
CA ALA A 142 -6.18 -15.81 -6.22
C ALA A 142 -7.18 -16.39 -5.19
N ARG A 143 -6.69 -16.97 -4.08
CA ARG A 143 -7.54 -17.47 -2.99
C ARG A 143 -8.30 -16.34 -2.29
N ILE A 144 -7.64 -15.22 -1.99
CA ILE A 144 -8.24 -14.04 -1.35
C ILE A 144 -9.30 -13.44 -2.28
N GLU A 145 -8.97 -13.25 -3.55
CA GLU A 145 -9.88 -12.71 -4.56
C GLU A 145 -11.09 -13.61 -4.77
N ALA A 146 -10.89 -14.93 -4.88
CA ALA A 146 -11.99 -15.88 -4.99
C ALA A 146 -12.90 -15.83 -3.76
N GLN A 147 -12.35 -15.63 -2.55
CA GLN A 147 -13.16 -15.47 -1.35
C GLN A 147 -13.95 -14.16 -1.35
N ALA A 148 -13.32 -13.04 -1.75
CA ALA A 148 -13.99 -11.75 -1.89
C ALA A 148 -15.12 -11.81 -2.94
N HIS A 149 -14.83 -12.41 -4.10
CA HIS A 149 -15.81 -12.62 -5.16
C HIS A 149 -16.98 -13.50 -4.69
N ARG A 150 -16.70 -14.59 -3.96
CA ARG A 150 -17.77 -15.43 -3.38
C ARG A 150 -18.66 -14.66 -2.39
N ARG A 151 -18.11 -13.74 -1.60
CA ARG A 151 -18.88 -12.87 -0.71
C ARG A 151 -19.76 -11.91 -1.52
N ALA A 152 -19.19 -11.21 -2.49
CA ALA A 152 -19.92 -10.30 -3.38
C ALA A 152 -21.07 -11.00 -4.12
N VAL A 153 -20.85 -12.21 -4.65
CA VAL A 153 -21.89 -13.01 -5.32
C VAL A 153 -23.01 -13.39 -4.35
N LYS A 154 -22.70 -13.71 -3.08
CA LYS A 154 -23.72 -13.99 -2.06
C LYS A 154 -24.56 -12.75 -1.77
N ASP A 155 -23.93 -11.59 -1.61
CA ASP A 155 -24.61 -10.33 -1.34
C ASP A 155 -25.49 -9.92 -2.53
N GLN A 156 -24.99 -10.06 -3.76
CA GLN A 156 -25.76 -9.81 -4.97
C GLN A 156 -27.00 -10.73 -5.07
N LYS A 157 -26.88 -12.00 -4.65
CA LYS A 157 -28.03 -12.92 -4.62
C LYS A 157 -29.03 -12.56 -3.52
N LYS A 158 -28.54 -12.15 -2.35
CA LYS A 158 -29.37 -11.77 -1.20
C LYS A 158 -30.16 -10.50 -1.47
N TYR A 159 -29.49 -9.44 -1.93
CA TYR A 159 -30.08 -8.12 -2.11
C TYR A 159 -30.57 -7.87 -3.55
N GLY A 160 -30.31 -8.77 -4.50
CA GLY A 160 -30.62 -8.54 -5.91
C GLY A 160 -32.09 -8.24 -6.20
N LYS A 161 -33.03 -8.91 -5.52
CA LYS A 161 -34.47 -8.64 -5.66
C LYS A 161 -34.88 -7.31 -5.03
N GLU A 162 -34.34 -7.01 -3.86
CA GLU A 162 -34.62 -5.76 -3.15
C GLU A 162 -34.08 -4.56 -3.93
N VAL A 163 -32.85 -4.65 -4.45
CA VAL A 163 -32.24 -3.65 -5.31
C VAL A 163 -33.08 -3.43 -6.59
N GLN A 164 -33.57 -4.50 -7.21
CA GLN A 164 -34.45 -4.37 -8.39
C GLN A 164 -35.78 -3.68 -8.06
N ALA A 165 -36.39 -4.03 -6.93
CA ALA A 165 -37.63 -3.40 -6.47
C ALA A 165 -37.43 -1.92 -6.14
N GLU A 166 -36.35 -1.59 -5.45
CA GLU A 166 -36.00 -0.22 -5.10
C GLU A 166 -35.67 0.62 -6.34
N LEU A 167 -34.93 0.06 -7.30
CA LEU A 167 -34.67 0.72 -8.57
C LEU A 167 -35.95 1.01 -9.35
N LEU A 168 -36.93 0.09 -9.34
CA LEU A 168 -38.22 0.31 -9.98
C LEU A 168 -39.01 1.43 -9.28
N ARG A 169 -39.01 1.45 -7.94
CA ARG A 169 -39.63 2.50 -7.14
C ARG A 169 -38.99 3.87 -7.41
N GLN A 170 -37.66 3.94 -7.45
CA GLN A 170 -36.92 5.16 -7.78
C GLN A 170 -37.22 5.64 -9.19
N ARG A 171 -37.28 4.74 -10.19
CA ARG A 171 -37.67 5.09 -11.57
C ARG A 171 -39.11 5.61 -11.65
N ALA A 172 -40.04 5.00 -10.93
CA ALA A 172 -41.43 5.45 -10.89
C ALA A 172 -41.55 6.83 -10.21
N LYS A 173 -40.85 7.03 -9.09
CA LYS A 173 -40.77 8.32 -8.39
C LYS A 173 -40.17 9.41 -9.30
N TYR A 174 -39.05 9.13 -9.96
CA TYR A 174 -38.43 10.05 -10.91
C TYR A 174 -39.36 10.43 -12.07
N LYS A 175 -40.09 9.46 -12.63
CA LYS A 175 -41.09 9.75 -13.69
C LYS A 175 -42.23 10.63 -13.18
N ARG A 176 -42.71 10.40 -11.95
CA ARG A 176 -43.76 11.23 -11.34
C ARG A 176 -43.26 12.66 -11.11
N GLU A 177 -42.10 12.83 -10.48
CA GLU A 177 -41.48 14.14 -10.23
C GLU A 177 -41.19 14.89 -11.53
N MET A 178 -40.68 14.20 -12.57
CA MET A 178 -40.47 14.80 -13.89
C MET A 178 -41.79 15.22 -14.53
N GLY A 179 -42.83 14.39 -14.43
CA GLY A 179 -44.18 14.72 -14.89
C GLY A 179 -44.73 15.96 -14.19
N GLU A 180 -44.59 16.04 -12.87
CA GLU A 180 -44.99 17.20 -12.07
C GLU A 180 -44.23 18.46 -12.51
N ARG A 181 -42.91 18.41 -12.66
CA ARG A 181 -42.11 19.53 -13.19
C ARG A 181 -42.55 20.00 -14.58
N ILE A 182 -42.87 19.07 -15.48
CA ILE A 182 -43.38 19.41 -16.82
C ILE A 182 -44.77 20.04 -16.71
N THR A 183 -45.66 19.54 -15.86
CA THR A 183 -46.99 20.13 -15.66
C THR A 183 -46.91 21.52 -15.03
N GLU A 184 -46.02 21.74 -14.07
CA GLU A 184 -45.72 23.05 -13.50
C GLU A 184 -45.15 23.99 -14.54
N TRP A 185 -44.22 23.52 -15.38
CA TRP A 185 -43.69 24.31 -16.49
C TRP A 185 -44.77 24.67 -17.52
N ARG A 186 -45.64 23.72 -17.90
CA ARG A 186 -46.80 23.99 -18.76
C ARG A 186 -47.77 24.98 -18.12
N ARG A 187 -48.04 24.88 -16.81
CA ARG A 187 -48.91 25.81 -16.07
C ARG A 187 -48.30 27.21 -16.02
N LYS A 188 -47.00 27.33 -15.72
CA LYS A 188 -46.26 28.61 -15.76
C LYS A 188 -46.26 29.22 -17.16
N ARG A 189 -46.14 28.41 -18.22
CA ARG A 189 -46.20 28.86 -19.62
C ARG A 189 -47.61 29.24 -20.06
N LYS A 190 -48.66 28.59 -19.53
CA LYS A 190 -50.07 28.96 -19.75
C LYS A 190 -50.45 30.25 -19.01
N GLY A 191 -49.75 30.61 -17.94
CA GLY A 191 -49.86 31.95 -17.32
C GLY A 191 -49.28 33.09 -18.17
N ASN A 192 -48.47 32.79 -19.19
CA ASN A 192 -47.95 33.73 -20.18
C ASN A 192 -48.69 33.56 -21.52
N ASP A 193 -50.02 33.57 -21.51
CA ASP A 193 -50.84 33.43 -22.72
C ASP A 193 -50.65 34.60 -23.72
N GLU A 194 -49.91 35.66 -23.38
CA GLU A 194 -49.46 36.71 -24.32
C GLU A 194 -48.39 36.25 -25.32
N LEU A 195 -47.72 35.11 -25.11
CA LEU A 195 -46.64 34.63 -25.98
C LEU A 195 -47.00 33.42 -26.87
N LYS A 196 -48.23 32.89 -26.77
CA LYS A 196 -48.67 31.74 -27.56
C LYS A 196 -49.23 32.12 -28.93
N GLU A 197 -49.85 33.28 -29.05
CA GLU A 197 -50.34 33.78 -30.34
C GLU A 197 -49.21 34.04 -31.34
N ILE A 198 -47.97 34.27 -30.87
CA ILE A 198 -46.82 34.58 -31.73
C ILE A 198 -46.15 33.30 -32.28
N LEU A 199 -46.39 32.11 -31.69
CA LEU A 199 -45.70 30.88 -32.08
C LEU A 199 -46.57 29.81 -32.75
N ASP A 200 -47.91 29.95 -32.72
CA ASP A 200 -48.84 28.98 -33.34
C ASP A 200 -49.12 29.31 -34.83
N ASP A 201 -48.87 30.54 -35.27
CA ASP A 201 -49.02 30.97 -36.68
C ASP A 201 -47.82 30.61 -37.58
N GLY A 202 -46.80 29.92 -37.06
CA GLY A 202 -45.51 29.74 -37.72
C GLY A 202 -45.19 28.39 -38.36
N ASP A 203 -45.79 27.27 -37.92
CA ASP A 203 -45.30 25.93 -38.34
C ASP A 203 -46.40 24.90 -38.61
N ALA A 204 -47.57 25.35 -39.08
CA ALA A 204 -48.66 24.50 -39.55
C ALA A 204 -48.66 24.31 -41.08
N LYS A 205 -47.50 24.27 -41.76
CA LYS A 205 -47.39 23.80 -43.15
C LYS A 205 -46.04 23.14 -43.43
N GLY A 206 -46.06 21.82 -43.63
CA GLY A 206 -45.09 21.18 -44.53
C GLY A 206 -44.12 20.16 -43.95
N ILE A 207 -44.60 19.10 -43.28
CA ILE A 207 -43.90 17.80 -43.32
C ILE A 207 -44.95 16.69 -43.47
N GLN A 208 -45.59 16.64 -44.65
CA GLN A 208 -46.16 15.40 -45.15
C GLN A 208 -45.03 14.62 -45.84
N SER A 209 -44.95 13.32 -45.53
CA SER A 209 -44.29 12.28 -46.33
C SER A 209 -42.77 12.38 -46.50
N ALA A 210 -42.01 11.77 -45.60
CA ALA A 210 -40.81 10.98 -45.94
C ALA A 210 -40.15 10.31 -44.71
N HIS A 211 -40.88 9.51 -43.94
CA HIS A 211 -40.26 8.54 -43.01
C HIS A 211 -40.81 7.13 -43.23
N ALA A 212 -40.74 6.68 -44.48
CA ALA A 212 -40.52 5.26 -44.78
C ALA A 212 -39.05 4.91 -44.49
N ALA A 213 -38.63 5.08 -43.24
CA ALA A 213 -37.31 4.65 -42.78
C ALA A 213 -37.37 3.16 -42.45
N HIS A 214 -36.98 2.35 -43.42
CA HIS A 214 -36.27 1.08 -43.27
C HIS A 214 -36.36 0.44 -41.87
N ARG A 215 -37.43 -0.34 -41.61
CA ARG A 215 -37.41 -1.32 -40.52
C ARG A 215 -36.36 -2.38 -40.87
N VAL A 216 -35.11 -2.13 -40.51
CA VAL A 216 -34.11 -3.19 -40.38
C VAL A 216 -34.69 -4.16 -39.34
N ARG A 217 -35.16 -5.31 -39.81
CA ARG A 217 -35.52 -6.44 -38.97
C ARG A 217 -34.27 -6.82 -38.19
N THR A 218 -34.15 -6.35 -36.96
CA THR A 218 -33.24 -6.98 -36.00
C THR A 218 -33.71 -8.43 -35.84
N PRO A 219 -32.82 -9.43 -36.02
CA PRO A 219 -33.21 -10.81 -35.86
C PRO A 219 -33.71 -10.98 -34.42
N LYS A 220 -34.97 -11.42 -34.30
CA LYS A 220 -35.61 -11.78 -33.05
C LYS A 220 -34.71 -12.79 -32.34
N GLN A 221 -33.93 -12.31 -31.37
CA GLN A 221 -33.13 -13.17 -30.51
C GLN A 221 -34.09 -14.19 -29.91
N ARG A 222 -33.92 -15.44 -30.31
CA ARG A 222 -34.69 -16.57 -29.82
C ARG A 222 -34.59 -16.52 -28.31
N ASN A 223 -35.73 -16.43 -27.63
CA ASN A 223 -35.84 -16.47 -26.19
C ASN A 223 -34.96 -17.59 -25.61
N LEU A 224 -33.73 -17.30 -25.20
CA LEU A 224 -32.94 -18.16 -24.34
C LEU A 224 -33.52 -17.99 -22.95
N ARG A 225 -34.65 -18.65 -22.71
CA ARG A 225 -35.04 -19.05 -21.36
C ARG A 225 -33.92 -19.94 -20.83
N PRO A 226 -33.30 -19.62 -19.68
CA PRO A 226 -32.39 -20.53 -19.02
C PRO A 226 -33.18 -21.76 -18.55
N GLY A 227 -32.99 -22.87 -19.25
CA GLY A 227 -33.62 -24.16 -18.96
C GLY A 227 -34.69 -24.55 -19.96
N GLY A 228 -34.32 -25.27 -21.02
CA GLY A 228 -35.32 -25.84 -21.92
C GLY A 228 -34.81 -26.43 -23.23
N VAL A 229 -34.21 -27.62 -23.14
CA VAL A 229 -34.31 -28.71 -24.12
C VAL A 229 -33.59 -28.53 -25.47
N GLY A 230 -32.35 -28.98 -25.49
CA GLY A 230 -31.65 -29.47 -26.69
C GLY A 230 -30.74 -30.64 -26.32
N GLY A 231 -31.28 -31.85 -26.36
CA GLY A 231 -30.53 -33.11 -26.43
C GLY A 231 -29.43 -33.37 -25.39
N SER A 232 -29.78 -33.70 -24.14
CA SER A 232 -28.87 -34.51 -23.32
C SER A 232 -29.65 -35.41 -22.35
N LYS A 233 -29.22 -36.67 -22.34
CA LYS A 233 -29.82 -37.82 -21.65
C LYS A 233 -30.22 -37.45 -20.21
N ARG A 234 -31.50 -37.65 -19.88
CA ARG A 234 -32.02 -37.54 -18.52
C ARG A 234 -31.25 -38.51 -17.61
N ARG A 235 -30.42 -37.97 -16.72
CA ARG A 235 -29.77 -38.72 -15.65
C ARG A 235 -30.87 -39.28 -14.73
N PRO A 236 -30.93 -40.60 -14.48
CA PRO A 236 -32.00 -41.16 -13.66
C PRO A 236 -31.84 -40.70 -12.21
N GLY A 237 -32.97 -40.31 -11.60
CA GLY A 237 -33.02 -39.80 -10.23
C GLY A 237 -32.52 -40.81 -9.20
N LYS A 238 -32.10 -40.32 -8.03
CA LYS A 238 -31.41 -41.09 -6.98
C LYS A 238 -32.11 -42.40 -6.56
N ASN A 239 -33.42 -42.53 -6.76
CA ASN A 239 -34.16 -43.76 -6.45
C ASN A 239 -33.96 -44.91 -7.46
N ALA A 240 -33.49 -44.64 -8.69
CA ALA A 240 -33.25 -45.68 -9.69
C ALA A 240 -31.92 -46.43 -9.47
N ARG A 241 -31.03 -45.93 -8.59
CA ARG A 241 -29.72 -46.55 -8.30
C ARG A 241 -29.77 -47.65 -7.23
N ARG A 242 -30.92 -47.87 -6.58
CA ARG A 242 -31.08 -48.88 -5.53
C ARG A 242 -31.74 -50.18 -5.99
N ARG A 243 -32.03 -50.30 -7.29
CA ARG A 243 -32.51 -51.55 -7.89
C ARG A 243 -31.66 -51.88 -9.11
N ARG A 244 -30.49 -52.46 -8.87
CA ARG A 244 -29.81 -53.44 -9.70
C ARG A 244 -28.48 -53.79 -9.07
#